data_AF-A0A3S3K5N4-F1
#
_entry.id   AF-A0A3S3K5N4-F1
#
_cell.length_a   1.000
_cell.length_b   1.000
_cell.length_c   1.000
_cell.angle_alpha   90.00
_cell.angle_beta   90.00
_cell.angle_gamma   90.00
#
_symmetry.space_group_name_H-M   'P 1'
#
loop_
_entity.id
_entity.type
_entity.pdbx_description
1 polymer ?
#
loop_
_entity_poly.entity_id
_entity_poly.type
_entity_poly.pdbx_seq_one_letter_code
_entity_poly.pdbx_strand_id
1 'polypeptide(L)' 'MEKKKPKLNLSERIKLAFRYGDLNPTTDSEELKRRDEFLVRISGYFVIIFKLILVGFAIFAIAATIVINLQ' A
#
# COMPACT_ATOMS: atom_id res chain seq x y z
N MET A 1 7.94 -10.89 -33.15
CA MET A 1 7.88 -9.41 -33.28
C MET A 1 8.40 -8.80 -32.00
N GLU A 2 9.63 -8.28 -31.98
CA GLU A 2 10.13 -7.50 -30.84
C GLU A 2 9.29 -6.22 -30.70
N LYS A 3 8.43 -6.17 -29.69
CA LYS A 3 7.71 -4.95 -29.32
C LYS A 3 8.75 -3.95 -28.81
N LYS A 4 9.15 -2.99 -29.65
CA LYS A 4 9.97 -1.83 -29.24
C LYS A 4 9.29 -1.19 -28.03
N LYS A 5 9.95 -1.25 -26.86
CA LYS A 5 9.48 -0.61 -25.63
C LYS A 5 9.35 0.90 -25.90
N PRO A 6 8.19 1.52 -25.64
CA PRO A 6 8.02 2.96 -25.84
C PRO A 6 9.01 3.71 -24.95
N LYS A 7 9.70 4.70 -25.52
CA LYS A 7 10.67 5.51 -24.78
C LYS A 7 9.86 6.50 -23.92
N LEU A 8 9.70 6.19 -22.63
CA LEU A 8 8.99 7.06 -21.68
C LEU A 8 9.70 8.39 -21.52
N ASN A 9 8.92 9.47 -21.48
CA ASN A 9 9.44 10.79 -21.15
C ASN A 9 9.80 10.90 -19.66
N LEU A 10 10.68 11.83 -19.30
CA LEU A 10 11.17 12.01 -17.93
C LEU A 10 10.01 12.20 -16.93
N SER A 11 8.98 12.96 -17.31
CA SER A 11 7.78 13.18 -16.49
C SER A 11 6.98 11.90 -16.25
N GLU A 12 6.88 11.02 -17.24
CA GLU A 12 6.19 9.74 -17.11
C GLU A 12 6.98 8.78 -16.23
N ARG A 13 8.31 8.78 -16.36
CA ARG A 13 9.20 8.02 -15.47
C ARG A 13 9.06 8.46 -14.02
N ILE A 14 9.00 9.78 -13.77
CA ILE A 14 8.77 10.32 -12.43
C ILE A 14 7.40 9.94 -11.88
N LYS A 15 6.33 10.03 -12.69
CA LYS A 15 4.98 9.61 -12.27
C LYS A 15 4.95 8.13 -11.90
N LEU A 16 5.57 7.28 -12.70
CA LEU A 16 5.66 5.84 -12.44
C LEU A 16 6.54 5.54 -11.22
N ALA A 17 7.63 6.28 -11.01
CA ALA A 17 8.47 6.18 -9.82
C ALA A 17 7.71 6.56 -8.55
N PHE A 18 6.91 7.63 -8.57
CA PHE A 18 6.06 7.99 -7.43
C PHE A 18 4.97 6.96 -7.16
N ARG A 19 4.39 6.37 -8.21
CA ARG A 19 3.26 5.45 -8.08
C ARG A 19 3.67 4.03 -7.68
N TYR A 20 4.82 3.56 -8.13
CA TYR A 20 5.28 2.18 -7.94
C TYR A 20 6.62 2.06 -7.21
N GLY A 21 7.27 3.18 -6.86
CA GLY A 21 8.56 3.20 -6.17
C GLY A 21 9.77 2.85 -7.05
N ASP A 22 9.62 2.86 -8.38
CA ASP A 22 10.64 2.37 -9.32
C ASP A 22 11.17 3.46 -10.25
N LEU A 23 12.48 3.73 -10.19
CA LEU A 23 13.18 4.73 -11.02
C LEU A 23 13.43 4.24 -12.46
N ASN A 24 13.26 2.94 -12.72
CA ASN A 24 13.30 2.36 -14.06
C ASN A 24 11.99 1.63 -14.38
N PRO A 25 10.88 2.36 -14.50
CA PRO A 25 9.57 1.76 -14.54
C PRO A 25 9.37 0.91 -15.79
N THR A 26 8.83 -0.28 -15.60
CA THR A 26 8.38 -1.14 -16.70
C THR A 26 7.32 -0.40 -17.51
N THR A 27 7.44 -0.44 -18.83
CA THR A 27 6.44 0.07 -19.78
C THR A 27 5.39 -0.97 -20.15
N ASP A 28 5.52 -2.19 -19.65
CA ASP A 28 4.59 -3.26 -19.96
C ASP A 28 3.26 -2.99 -19.24
N SER A 29 2.21 -2.75 -20.01
CA SER A 29 0.87 -2.47 -19.51
C SER A 29 0.31 -3.63 -18.68
N GLU A 30 0.68 -4.87 -19.01
CA GLU A 30 0.25 -6.06 -18.25
C GLU A 30 0.90 -6.13 -16.87
N GLU A 31 2.17 -5.72 -16.77
CA GLU A 31 2.91 -5.71 -15.51
C GLU A 31 2.44 -4.57 -14.61
N LEU A 32 2.19 -3.38 -15.17
CA LEU A 32 1.64 -2.23 -14.43
C LEU A 32 0.24 -2.54 -13.87
N LYS A 33 -0.63 -3.18 -14.66
CA LYS A 33 -1.97 -3.57 -14.23
C LYS A 33 -1.93 -4.58 -13.08
N ARG A 34 -1.00 -5.55 -13.12
CA ARG A 34 -0.77 -6.50 -12.02
C ARG A 34 -0.33 -5.81 -10.73
N ARG A 35 0.56 -4.81 -10.83
CA ARG A 35 1.01 -4.03 -9.67
C ARG A 35 -0.12 -3.19 -9.07
N ASP A 36 -0.95 -2.57 -9.89
CA ASP A 36 -2.13 -1.82 -9.42
C ASP A 36 -3.11 -2.73 -8.67
N GLU A 37 -3.42 -3.91 -9.21
CA GLU A 37 -4.33 -4.87 -8.58
C GLU A 37 -3.79 -5.38 -7.23
N PHE A 38 -2.47 -5.59 -7.13
CA PHE A 38 -1.79 -5.93 -5.88
C PHE A 38 -1.84 -4.80 -4.85
N LEU A 39 -1.60 -3.55 -5.26
CA LEU A 39 -1.67 -2.38 -4.38
C LEU A 39 -3.09 -2.18 -3.84
N VAL A 40 -4.11 -2.32 -4.70
CA VAL A 40 -5.52 -2.25 -4.28
C VAL A 40 -5.83 -3.35 -3.27
N ARG A 41 -5.40 -4.58 -3.53
CA ARG A 41 -5.61 -5.70 -2.61
C ARG A 41 -4.92 -5.48 -1.26
N ILE A 42 -3.67 -5.03 -1.24
CA ILE A 42 -2.95 -4.69 0.00
C ILE A 42 -3.66 -3.56 0.75
N SER A 43 -4.11 -2.52 0.06
CA SER A 43 -4.78 -1.38 0.70
C SER A 43 -6.05 -1.81 1.46
N GLY A 44 -6.82 -2.75 0.91
CA GLY A 44 -8.00 -3.30 1.58
C GLY A 44 -7.65 -4.06 2.86
N TYR A 45 -6.62 -4.92 2.81
CA TYR A 45 -6.15 -5.64 4.00
C TYR A 45 -5.55 -4.71 5.05
N PHE A 46 -4.80 -3.70 4.63
CA PHE A 46 -4.19 -2.72 5.53
C PHE A 46 -5.25 -1.99 6.36
N VAL A 47 -6.35 -1.56 5.75
CA VAL A 47 -7.45 -0.89 6.45
C VAL A 47 -8.08 -1.79 7.52
N ILE A 48 -8.27 -3.08 7.21
CA ILE A 48 -8.83 -4.06 8.16
C ILE A 48 -7.88 -4.27 9.33
N ILE A 49 -6.60 -4.53 9.05
CA ILE A 49 -5.56 -4.72 10.08
C ILE A 49 -5.47 -3.48 10.97
N PHE A 50 -5.45 -2.28 10.39
CA PHE A 50 -5.38 -1.03 11.14
C PHE A 50 -6.58 -0.85 12.08
N LYS A 51 -7.80 -1.16 11.62
CA LYS A 51 -9.00 -1.14 12.48
C LYS A 51 -8.89 -2.12 13.64
N LEU A 52 -8.41 -3.34 13.40
CA LEU A 52 -8.24 -4.34 14.46
C LEU A 52 -7.23 -3.88 15.53
N ILE A 53 -6.13 -3.26 15.12
CA ILE A 53 -5.14 -2.68 16.05
C ILE A 53 -5.79 -1.59 16.90
N LEU A 54 -6.55 -0.67 16.30
CA LEU A 54 -7.25 0.40 17.02
C LEU A 54 -8.25 -0.15 18.04
N VAL A 55 -9.06 -1.14 17.65
CA VAL A 55 -10.03 -1.78 18.56
C VAL A 55 -9.30 -2.50 19.70
N GLY A 56 -8.25 -3.27 19.39
CA GLY A 56 -7.45 -3.94 20.40
C GLY A 56 -6.80 -2.96 21.39
N PHE A 57 -6.27 -1.85 20.89
CA PHE A 57 -5.70 -0.79 21.73
C PHE A 57 -6.76 -0.14 22.63
N ALA A 58 -7.96 0.12 22.13
CA ALA A 58 -9.05 0.69 22.92
C ALA A 58 -9.46 -0.25 24.07
N ILE A 59 -9.62 -1.55 23.80
CA ILE A 59 -9.93 -2.55 24.83
C ILE A 59 -8.82 -2.62 25.87
N PHE A 60 -7.57 -2.64 25.43
CA PHE A 60 -6.41 -2.65 26.32
C PHE A 60 -6.39 -1.42 27.24
N ALA A 61 -6.63 -0.22 26.70
CA ALA A 61 -6.66 1.02 27.47
C ALA A 61 -7.78 1.01 28.53
N ILE A 62 -8.97 0.49 28.19
CA ILE A 62 -10.09 0.34 29.14
C ILE A 62 -9.70 -0.64 30.26
N ALA A 63 -9.15 -1.80 29.91
CA ALA A 63 -8.73 -2.80 30.90
C ALA A 63 -7.65 -2.24 31.84
N ALA A 64 -6.64 -1.56 31.29
CA ALA A 64 -5.61 -0.90 32.09
C ALA A 64 -6.20 0.16 33.04
N THR A 65 -7.16 0.95 32.56
CA THR A 65 -7.86 1.95 33.38
C THR A 65 -8.65 1.31 34.53
N ILE A 66 -9.31 0.17 34.27
CA ILE A 66 -10.02 -0.59 35.31
C ILE A 66 -9.05 -1.14 36.35
N VAL A 67 -7.93 -1.73 35.94
CA VAL A 67 -6.92 -2.25 36.88
C VAL A 67 -6.34 -1.15 37.76
N ILE A 68 -6.01 0.01 37.19
CA ILE A 68 -5.46 1.15 37.94
C ILE A 68 -6.47 1.68 38.97
N ASN A 69 -7.76 1.73 38.66
CA ASN A 69 -8.79 2.23 39.58
C ASN A 69 -9.26 1.20 40.62
N LEU A 70 -8.94 -0.08 40.44
CA LEU A 70 -9.25 -1.15 41.39
C LEU A 70 -8.07 -1.47 42.34
N GLN A 71 -6.88 -0.93 42.07
CA GLN A 71 -5.75 -0.89 43.02
C GLN A 71 -5.91 0.27 44.00
#